data_AF-A0A953M4F3-F1
#
_entry.id   AF-A0A953M4F3-F1
#
_cell.length_a   1.000
_cell.length_b   1.000
_cell.length_c   1.000
_cell.angle_alpha   90.00
_cell.angle_beta   90.00
_cell.angle_gamma   90.00
#
_symmetry.space_group_name_H-M   'P 1'
#
loop_
_entity.id
_entity.type
_entity.pdbx_description
1 polymer ?
#
loop_
_entity_poly.entity_id
_entity_poly.type
_entity_poly.pdbx_seq_one_letter_code
_entity_poly.pdbx_strand_id
1 'polypeptide(L)'
;MIAGSPIQVMTLARVHIPSGFPAESPADAQAGRGALDEAFSLVQALPIEAHVSMGLMLLAGLALWLFGGKLIKPIFAVIGVALGGIVGLIVLPALGLEEVGGASGSLVGLGVGAVIGLILALVTLRVAIVFAAGLGLASAGFLGGTVYLEHNPLPDDTPPAFVIDDEAARDDSGRRLFPNPYTGESMTLERLTRTLREVDSYLKGGSDDAETSPEDQPGRERFTAIAVQCRAVLMEAYDTAKNHWNALSVRERLVVLGSTLGSMAFGMMVGFIMPKKSSAAITALAGSAIWLTAAVWLADAFLPGMRSFTTQPPETWAIVWGLVFLIGVVVQLAGLGRTSEGKPKPKKKQDDDEDEGDEDEA
;
A
#
# COMPACT_ATOMS: atom_id res chain seq x y z
N MET A 1 15.21 55.34 10.24
CA MET A 1 15.29 54.86 8.85
C MET A 1 15.56 53.36 8.92
N ILE A 2 14.53 52.56 8.57
CA ILE A 2 14.55 51.20 7.97
C ILE A 2 15.39 50.13 8.69
N ALA A 3 14.94 48.97 9.19
CA ALA A 3 13.68 48.22 9.31
C ALA A 3 13.93 47.22 10.48
N GLY A 4 13.04 46.91 11.41
CA GLY A 4 11.65 46.51 11.22
C GLY A 4 11.56 44.99 11.02
N SER A 5 11.94 44.19 12.03
CA SER A 5 11.86 42.72 12.01
C SER A 5 10.40 42.26 12.12
N PRO A 6 9.85 41.49 11.16
CA PRO A 6 8.53 40.89 11.27
C PRO A 6 8.69 39.38 11.42
N ILE A 7 8.97 38.91 12.64
CA ILE A 7 8.77 37.50 13.01
C ILE A 7 8.05 37.47 14.37
N GLN A 8 6.85 38.03 14.37
CA GLN A 8 5.81 37.72 15.34
C GLN A 8 4.52 37.70 14.54
N VAL A 9 4.01 36.50 14.28
CA VAL A 9 2.59 36.09 14.12
C VAL A 9 2.67 34.68 13.52
N MET A 10 2.94 33.70 14.36
CA MET A 10 2.43 32.34 14.12
C MET A 10 1.47 32.09 15.27
N THR A 11 0.29 32.71 15.11
CA THR A 11 -0.88 32.51 15.95
C THR A 11 -1.15 31.02 16.04
N LEU A 12 -1.05 30.49 17.26
CA LEU A 12 -1.67 29.24 17.67
C LEU A 12 -3.08 29.20 17.07
N ALA A 13 -3.25 28.41 16.00
CA ALA A 13 -4.56 27.99 15.54
C ALA A 13 -5.13 27.13 16.67
N ARG A 14 -5.82 27.80 17.60
CA ARG A 14 -6.65 27.18 18.61
C ARG A 14 -7.74 26.48 17.82
N VAL A 15 -7.59 25.17 17.60
CA VAL A 15 -8.64 24.32 17.04
C VAL A 15 -9.90 24.63 17.83
N HIS A 16 -10.84 25.30 17.19
CA HIS A 16 -12.12 25.63 17.79
C HIS A 16 -12.91 24.34 17.79
N ILE A 17 -12.74 23.54 18.84
CA ILE A 17 -13.58 22.37 19.08
C ILE A 17 -14.99 22.94 19.27
N PRO A 18 -15.96 22.61 18.38
CA PRO A 18 -17.31 23.12 18.49
C PRO A 18 -17.86 22.76 19.88
N SER A 19 -18.45 23.74 20.56
CA SER A 19 -18.89 23.68 21.96
C SER A 19 -20.06 22.71 22.24
N GLY A 20 -20.29 21.74 21.35
CA GLY A 20 -21.32 20.71 21.45
C GLY A 20 -20.77 19.30 21.67
N PHE A 21 -19.46 19.07 21.60
CA PHE A 21 -18.90 17.80 22.04
C PHE A 21 -18.79 17.79 23.57
N PRO A 22 -19.34 16.77 24.27
CA PRO A 22 -19.10 16.63 25.69
C PRO A 22 -17.58 16.60 25.90
N ALA A 23 -17.07 17.51 26.74
CA ALA A 23 -15.65 17.53 27.07
C ALA A 23 -15.23 16.11 27.43
N GLU A 24 -14.32 15.54 26.63
CA GLU A 24 -13.80 14.20 26.85
C GLU A 24 -13.40 14.12 28.32
N SER A 25 -14.01 13.18 29.04
CA SER A 25 -13.73 13.05 30.46
C SER A 25 -12.22 12.91 30.61
N PRO A 26 -11.57 13.60 31.57
CA PRO A 26 -10.15 13.39 31.83
C PRO A 26 -9.80 11.91 31.98
N ALA A 27 -10.76 11.09 32.43
CA ALA A 27 -10.64 9.64 32.52
C ALA A 27 -10.56 8.94 31.15
N ASP A 28 -11.34 9.37 30.15
CA ASP A 28 -11.35 8.76 28.81
C ASP A 28 -10.06 9.07 28.05
N ALA A 29 -9.60 10.33 28.14
CA ALA A 29 -8.31 10.73 27.57
C ALA A 29 -7.13 10.00 28.23
N GLN A 30 -7.21 9.72 29.54
CA GLN A 30 -6.19 8.97 30.26
C GLN A 30 -6.26 7.46 29.96
N ALA A 31 -7.45 6.90 29.75
CA ALA A 31 -7.65 5.52 29.31
C ALA A 31 -7.10 5.28 27.90
N GLY A 32 -7.32 6.21 26.97
CA GLY A 32 -6.76 6.14 25.61
C GLY A 32 -5.22 6.15 25.60
N ARG A 33 -4.60 6.98 26.44
CA ARG A 33 -3.13 6.99 26.61
C ARG A 33 -2.60 5.68 27.19
N GLY A 34 -3.27 5.12 28.19
CA GLY A 34 -2.89 3.83 28.77
C GLY A 34 -2.99 2.67 27.78
N ALA A 35 -4.04 2.65 26.94
CA ALA A 35 -4.20 1.63 25.91
C ALA A 35 -3.11 1.70 24.82
N LEU A 36 -2.68 2.91 24.44
CA LEU A 36 -1.56 3.10 23.53
C LEU A 36 -0.26 2.58 24.15
N ASP A 37 0.05 2.95 25.39
CA ASP A 37 1.25 2.48 26.09
C ASP A 37 1.28 0.94 26.24
N GLU A 38 0.13 0.31 26.50
CA GLU A 38 -0.01 -1.16 26.54
C GLU A 38 0.23 -1.77 25.14
N ALA A 39 -0.38 -1.22 24.09
CA ALA A 39 -0.14 -1.65 22.71
C ALA A 39 1.34 -1.53 22.31
N PHE A 40 2.02 -0.46 22.73
CA PHE A 40 3.45 -0.27 22.51
C PHE A 40 4.31 -1.30 23.25
N SER A 41 3.96 -1.62 24.50
CA SER A 41 4.65 -2.67 25.24
C SER A 41 4.52 -4.05 24.58
N LEU A 42 3.35 -4.34 23.98
CA LEU A 42 3.12 -5.56 23.21
C LEU A 42 3.94 -5.59 21.92
N VAL A 43 4.12 -4.45 21.25
CA VAL A 43 4.97 -4.35 20.06
C VAL A 43 6.45 -4.59 20.41
N GLN A 44 6.94 -4.02 21.51
CA GLN A 44 8.32 -4.26 21.96
C GLN A 44 8.54 -5.71 22.43
N ALA A 45 7.48 -6.38 22.90
CA ALA A 45 7.51 -7.78 23.27
C ALA A 45 7.37 -8.74 22.07
N LEU A 46 7.17 -8.24 20.84
CA LEU A 46 7.10 -9.08 19.65
C LEU A 46 8.43 -9.83 19.45
N PRO A 47 8.37 -11.09 18.99
CA PRO A 47 9.58 -11.86 18.70
C PRO A 47 10.47 -11.14 17.70
N ILE A 48 11.79 -11.39 17.77
CA ILE A 48 12.80 -10.85 16.83
C ILE A 48 12.39 -11.06 15.36
N GLU A 49 11.65 -12.14 15.10
CA GLU A 49 11.08 -12.51 13.81
C GLU A 49 10.23 -11.37 13.19
N ALA A 50 9.42 -10.66 14.00
CA ALA A 50 8.62 -9.53 13.54
C ALA A 50 9.47 -8.31 13.19
N HIS A 51 10.56 -8.09 13.92
CA HIS A 51 11.49 -7.01 13.61
C HIS A 51 12.27 -7.31 12.32
N VAL A 52 12.65 -8.56 12.10
CA VAL A 52 13.30 -9.01 10.86
C VAL A 52 12.36 -8.86 9.68
N SER A 53 11.08 -9.24 9.82
CA SER A 53 10.10 -9.09 8.73
C SER A 53 9.84 -7.61 8.40
N MET A 54 9.74 -6.73 9.39
CA MET A 54 9.65 -5.29 9.18
C MET A 54 10.93 -4.71 8.54
N GLY A 55 12.10 -5.21 8.92
CA GLY A 55 13.37 -4.87 8.26
C GLY A 55 13.38 -5.26 6.77
N LEU A 56 12.90 -6.46 6.44
CA LEU A 56 12.74 -6.90 5.06
C LEU A 56 11.70 -6.06 4.30
N MET A 57 10.59 -5.70 4.95
CA MET A 57 9.57 -4.83 4.38
C MET A 57 10.12 -3.42 4.10
N LEU A 58 10.95 -2.88 4.99
CA LEU A 58 11.67 -1.62 4.78
C LEU A 58 12.57 -1.69 3.56
N LEU A 59 13.39 -2.75 3.44
CA LEU A 59 14.29 -2.94 2.30
C LEU A 59 13.51 -3.13 0.99
N ALA A 60 12.42 -3.90 1.01
CA ALA A 60 11.56 -4.11 -0.15
C ALA A 60 10.88 -2.80 -0.57
N GLY A 61 10.35 -2.04 0.38
CA GLY A 61 9.76 -0.72 0.14
C GLY A 61 10.77 0.28 -0.43
N LEU A 62 11.99 0.29 0.11
CA LEU A 62 13.07 1.14 -0.37
C LEU A 62 13.53 0.74 -1.79
N ALA A 63 13.66 -0.56 -2.06
CA ALA A 63 13.97 -1.07 -3.39
C ALA A 63 12.87 -0.72 -4.40
N LEU A 64 11.59 -0.85 -4.01
CA LEU A 64 10.45 -0.45 -4.84
C LEU A 64 10.45 1.07 -5.07
N TRP A 65 10.80 1.86 -4.06
CA TRP A 65 10.89 3.32 -4.15
C TRP A 65 12.03 3.80 -5.05
N LEU A 66 13.19 3.11 -5.05
CA LEU A 66 14.34 3.46 -5.89
C LEU A 66 14.27 2.89 -7.32
N PHE A 67 13.76 1.66 -7.47
CA PHE A 67 13.91 0.87 -8.70
C PHE A 67 12.58 0.37 -9.28
N GLY A 68 11.44 0.74 -8.70
CA GLY A 68 10.14 0.17 -9.06
C GLY A 68 9.79 0.27 -10.54
N GLY A 69 10.02 1.42 -11.18
CA GLY A 69 9.81 1.59 -12.62
C GLY A 69 10.62 0.66 -13.52
N LYS A 70 11.75 0.12 -13.03
CA LYS A 70 12.60 -0.85 -13.74
C LYS A 70 12.26 -2.30 -13.40
N LEU A 71 11.78 -2.57 -12.19
CA LEU A 71 11.48 -3.92 -11.69
C LEU A 71 10.13 -4.46 -12.15
N ILE A 72 9.11 -3.61 -12.32
CA ILE A 72 7.75 -4.07 -12.63
C ILE A 72 7.69 -4.86 -13.94
N LYS A 73 8.33 -4.36 -15.01
CA LYS A 73 8.29 -5.02 -16.33
C LYS A 73 8.89 -6.43 -16.33
N PRO A 74 10.12 -6.66 -15.84
CA PRO A 74 10.69 -8.01 -15.82
C PRO A 74 9.89 -8.94 -14.90
N ILE A 75 9.35 -8.45 -13.77
CA ILE A 75 8.52 -9.28 -12.89
C ILE A 75 7.27 -9.77 -13.63
N PHE A 76 6.51 -8.88 -14.27
CA PHE A 76 5.33 -9.27 -15.05
C PHE A 76 5.69 -10.17 -16.23
N ALA A 77 6.81 -9.91 -16.90
CA ALA A 77 7.28 -10.74 -18.02
C ALA A 77 7.60 -12.17 -17.56
N VAL A 78 8.32 -12.34 -16.45
CA VAL A 78 8.67 -13.66 -15.90
C VAL A 78 7.42 -14.41 -15.46
N ILE A 79 6.50 -13.74 -14.75
CA ILE A 79 5.22 -14.34 -14.34
C ILE A 79 4.40 -14.77 -15.57
N GLY A 80 4.30 -13.90 -16.58
CA GLY A 80 3.58 -14.18 -17.82
C GLY A 80 4.15 -15.36 -18.59
N VAL A 81 5.47 -15.41 -18.74
CA VAL A 81 6.18 -16.51 -19.40
C VAL A 81 5.97 -17.82 -18.63
N ALA A 82 6.11 -17.80 -17.31
CA ALA A 82 5.93 -19.00 -16.48
C ALA A 82 4.50 -19.52 -16.57
N LEU A 83 3.49 -18.67 -16.34
CA LEU A 83 2.08 -19.07 -16.40
C LEU A 83 1.66 -19.50 -17.80
N GLY A 84 2.04 -18.73 -18.82
CA GLY A 84 1.75 -19.07 -20.21
C GLY A 84 2.41 -20.36 -20.66
N GLY A 85 3.66 -20.60 -20.25
CA GLY A 85 4.39 -21.83 -20.53
C GLY A 85 3.74 -23.05 -19.88
N ILE A 86 3.32 -22.95 -18.61
CA ILE A 86 2.59 -24.02 -17.91
C ILE A 86 1.27 -24.33 -18.63
N VAL A 87 0.49 -23.31 -18.96
CA VAL A 87 -0.79 -23.49 -19.67
C VAL A 87 -0.55 -24.11 -21.05
N GLY A 88 0.43 -23.62 -21.82
CA GLY A 88 0.76 -24.13 -23.14
C GLY A 88 1.25 -25.58 -23.13
N LEU A 89 2.00 -25.97 -22.08
CA LEU A 89 2.45 -27.34 -21.88
C LEU A 89 1.29 -28.31 -21.65
N ILE A 90 0.20 -27.86 -21.02
CA ILE A 90 -0.99 -28.69 -20.74
C ILE A 90 -1.96 -28.69 -21.93
N VAL A 91 -2.20 -27.53 -22.54
CA VAL A 91 -3.24 -27.36 -23.57
C VAL A 91 -2.90 -28.07 -24.88
N LEU A 92 -1.65 -28.01 -25.37
CA LEU A 92 -1.31 -28.62 -26.66
C LEU A 92 -1.46 -30.16 -26.66
N PRO A 93 -0.93 -30.89 -25.66
CA PRO A 93 -1.16 -32.33 -25.55
C PRO A 93 -2.64 -32.69 -25.37
N ALA A 94 -3.40 -31.88 -24.62
CA ALA A 94 -4.84 -32.10 -24.45
C ALA A 94 -5.64 -31.95 -25.75
N LEU A 95 -5.10 -31.24 -26.75
CA LEU A 95 -5.68 -31.12 -28.09
C LEU A 95 -5.24 -32.23 -29.06
N GLY A 96 -4.46 -33.22 -28.60
CA GLY A 96 -3.99 -34.34 -29.42
C GLY A 96 -2.83 -33.99 -30.37
N LEU A 97 -2.17 -32.85 -30.15
CA LEU A 97 -1.00 -32.44 -30.94
C LEU A 97 0.29 -32.95 -30.28
N GLU A 98 0.56 -34.24 -30.41
CA GLU A 98 1.73 -34.88 -29.78
C GLU A 98 3.06 -34.55 -30.48
N GLU A 99 3.04 -34.36 -31.80
CA GLU A 99 4.19 -33.92 -32.59
C GLU A 99 3.79 -32.81 -33.57
N VAL A 100 4.54 -31.71 -33.55
CA VAL A 100 4.36 -30.58 -34.50
C VAL A 100 5.71 -30.28 -35.12
N GLY A 101 5.87 -30.61 -36.41
CA GLY A 101 7.12 -30.36 -37.13
C GLY A 101 8.32 -31.16 -36.63
N GLY A 102 8.10 -32.36 -36.08
CA GLY A 102 9.16 -33.23 -35.56
C GLY A 102 9.66 -32.87 -34.15
N ALA A 103 9.05 -31.88 -33.50
CA ALA A 103 9.27 -31.59 -32.08
C ALA A 103 8.09 -32.09 -31.23
N SER A 104 8.37 -32.48 -29.99
CA SER A 104 7.35 -32.85 -29.01
C SER A 104 6.38 -31.68 -28.79
N GLY A 105 5.08 -31.96 -28.89
CA GLY A 105 4.01 -31.01 -28.70
C GLY A 105 4.06 -30.28 -27.35
N SER A 106 4.62 -30.92 -26.31
CA SER A 106 4.84 -30.27 -25.01
C SER A 106 5.89 -29.16 -25.08
N LEU A 107 6.99 -29.34 -25.83
CA LEU A 107 8.02 -28.32 -26.02
C LEU A 107 7.50 -27.17 -26.88
N VAL A 108 6.80 -27.50 -27.97
CA VAL A 108 6.15 -26.50 -28.83
C VAL A 108 5.11 -25.71 -28.02
N GLY A 109 4.31 -26.40 -27.21
CA GLY A 109 3.29 -25.81 -26.35
C GLY A 109 3.88 -24.90 -25.28
N LEU A 110 4.97 -25.31 -24.63
CA LEU A 110 5.69 -24.47 -23.67
C LEU A 110 6.21 -23.19 -24.34
N GLY A 111 6.81 -23.29 -25.52
CA GLY A 111 7.34 -22.13 -26.26
C GLY A 111 6.24 -21.16 -26.70
N VAL A 112 5.20 -21.67 -27.36
CA VAL A 112 4.05 -20.86 -27.82
C VAL A 112 3.31 -20.25 -26.63
N GLY A 113 3.05 -21.05 -25.60
CA GLY A 113 2.39 -20.61 -24.37
C GLY A 113 3.18 -19.52 -23.65
N ALA A 114 4.51 -19.65 -23.54
CA ALA A 114 5.37 -18.63 -22.96
C ALA A 114 5.31 -17.29 -23.71
N VAL A 115 5.33 -17.32 -25.05
CA VAL A 115 5.21 -16.12 -25.89
C VAL A 115 3.84 -15.45 -25.72
N ILE A 116 2.75 -16.23 -25.76
CA ILE A 116 1.40 -15.72 -25.55
C ILE A 116 1.26 -15.12 -24.14
N GLY A 117 1.76 -15.83 -23.12
CA GLY A 117 1.74 -15.40 -21.73
C GLY A 117 2.53 -14.12 -21.50
N LEU A 118 3.68 -13.96 -22.16
CA LEU A 118 4.45 -12.71 -22.14
C LEU A 118 3.65 -11.53 -22.71
N ILE A 119 3.04 -11.71 -23.89
CA ILE A 119 2.22 -10.68 -24.52
C ILE A 119 1.05 -10.29 -23.61
N LEU A 120 0.33 -11.28 -23.09
CA LEU A 120 -0.80 -11.06 -22.19
C LEU A 120 -0.37 -10.34 -20.91
N ALA A 121 0.75 -10.73 -20.30
CA ALA A 121 1.27 -10.07 -19.11
C ALA A 121 1.67 -8.61 -19.36
N LEU A 122 2.24 -8.29 -20.52
CA LEU A 122 2.55 -6.90 -20.90
C LEU A 122 1.29 -6.05 -21.14
N VAL A 123 0.22 -6.65 -21.68
CA VAL A 123 -1.09 -5.98 -21.82
C VAL A 123 -1.73 -5.76 -20.45
N THR A 124 -1.80 -6.80 -19.61
CA THR A 124 -2.32 -6.72 -18.24
C THR A 124 -1.55 -5.70 -17.41
N LEU A 125 -0.22 -5.63 -17.58
CA LEU A 125 0.61 -4.62 -16.92
C LEU A 125 0.16 -3.20 -17.27
N ARG A 126 -0.16 -2.90 -18.53
CA ARG A 126 -0.65 -1.57 -18.91
C ARG A 126 -1.98 -1.24 -18.25
N VAL A 127 -2.90 -2.20 -18.24
CA VAL A 127 -4.20 -2.05 -17.58
C VAL A 127 -4.00 -1.80 -16.08
N ALA A 128 -3.15 -2.60 -15.43
CA ALA A 128 -2.82 -2.45 -14.02
C ALA A 128 -2.22 -1.07 -13.70
N ILE A 129 -1.32 -0.54 -14.55
CA ILE A 129 -0.76 0.81 -14.38
C ILE A 129 -1.86 1.88 -14.47
N VAL A 130 -2.78 1.77 -15.43
CA VAL A 130 -3.89 2.73 -15.58
C VAL A 130 -4.80 2.71 -14.34
N PHE A 131 -5.20 1.53 -13.89
CA PHE A 131 -6.03 1.39 -12.70
C PHE A 131 -5.33 1.85 -11.42
N ALA A 132 -4.05 1.50 -11.24
CA ALA A 132 -3.29 1.93 -10.08
C ALA A 132 -3.03 3.45 -10.06
N ALA A 133 -2.82 4.09 -11.22
CA ALA A 133 -2.74 5.54 -11.32
C ALA A 133 -4.08 6.19 -10.95
N GLY A 134 -5.19 5.63 -11.46
CA GLY A 134 -6.55 6.04 -11.11
C GLY A 134 -6.80 5.93 -9.62
N LEU A 135 -6.54 4.78 -9.01
CA LEU A 135 -6.75 4.54 -7.59
C LEU A 135 -5.86 5.43 -6.71
N GLY A 136 -4.58 5.59 -7.06
CA GLY A 136 -3.66 6.46 -6.34
C GLY A 136 -4.13 7.93 -6.33
N LEU A 137 -4.59 8.45 -7.48
CA LEU A 137 -5.16 9.79 -7.53
C LEU A 137 -6.55 9.87 -6.91
N ALA A 138 -7.36 8.81 -6.95
CA ALA A 138 -8.63 8.74 -6.22
C ALA A 138 -8.41 8.93 -4.72
N SER A 139 -7.43 8.22 -4.13
CA SER A 139 -7.04 8.39 -2.73
C SER A 139 -6.57 9.81 -2.43
N ALA A 140 -5.78 10.42 -3.32
CA ALA A 140 -5.36 11.81 -3.17
C ALA A 140 -6.54 12.79 -3.28
N GLY A 141 -7.50 12.54 -4.17
CA GLY A 141 -8.73 13.32 -4.30
C GLY A 141 -9.62 13.22 -3.07
N PHE A 142 -9.77 12.02 -2.50
CA PHE A 142 -10.48 11.79 -1.24
C PHE A 142 -9.85 12.57 -0.09
N LEU A 143 -8.52 12.48 0.08
CA LEU A 143 -7.79 13.22 1.10
C LEU A 143 -7.87 14.73 0.87
N GLY A 144 -7.75 15.20 -0.37
CA GLY A 144 -7.90 16.61 -0.72
C GLY A 144 -9.31 17.14 -0.43
N GLY A 145 -10.34 16.35 -0.71
CA GLY A 145 -11.74 16.69 -0.44
C GLY A 145 -12.04 16.78 1.05
N THR A 146 -11.54 15.84 1.85
CA THR A 146 -11.70 15.86 3.32
C THR A 146 -10.99 17.05 3.96
N VAL A 147 -9.72 17.30 3.60
CA VAL A 147 -8.97 18.48 4.08
C VAL A 147 -9.62 19.79 3.64
N TYR A 148 -10.15 19.85 2.42
CA TYR A 148 -10.85 21.04 1.92
C TYR A 148 -12.09 21.36 2.77
N LEU A 149 -12.90 20.35 3.11
CA LEU A 149 -14.10 20.51 3.92
C LEU A 149 -13.76 20.93 5.36
N GLU A 150 -12.69 20.38 5.93
CA GLU A 150 -12.22 20.76 7.27
C GLU A 150 -11.87 22.26 7.35
N HIS A 151 -11.27 22.81 6.29
CA HIS A 151 -10.90 24.22 6.23
C HIS A 151 -12.02 25.14 5.72
N ASN A 152 -13.03 24.58 5.04
CA ASN A 152 -14.13 25.31 4.40
C ASN A 152 -15.46 24.62 4.73
N PRO A 153 -15.90 24.67 6.00
CA PRO A 153 -17.16 24.07 6.38
C PRO A 153 -18.29 24.70 5.56
N LEU A 154 -19.09 23.86 4.91
CA LEU A 154 -20.22 24.32 4.12
C LEU A 154 -21.32 24.81 5.09
N PRO A 155 -22.07 25.88 4.77
CA PRO A 155 -23.16 26.34 5.62
C PRO A 155 -24.10 25.17 5.95
N ASP A 156 -24.42 25.00 7.23
CA ASP A 156 -25.21 23.88 7.76
C ASP A 156 -26.51 23.69 6.98
N ASP A 157 -26.51 22.77 6.01
CA ASP A 157 -27.73 22.12 5.54
C ASP A 157 -28.05 21.07 6.63
N THR A 158 -29.23 21.17 7.23
CA THR A 158 -29.79 20.28 8.26
C THR A 158 -29.21 18.86 8.21
N PRO A 159 -28.74 18.28 9.34
CA PRO A 159 -28.09 16.97 9.35
C PRO A 159 -28.96 15.96 8.58
N PRO A 160 -28.35 15.09 7.76
CA PRO A 160 -29.11 14.16 6.94
C PRO A 160 -30.06 13.36 7.83
N ALA A 161 -31.36 13.37 7.48
CA ALA A 161 -32.42 12.61 8.16
C ALA A 161 -32.19 11.08 8.16
N PHE A 162 -31.07 10.63 7.58
CA PHE A 162 -30.55 9.28 7.69
C PHE A 162 -29.53 9.19 8.83
N VAL A 163 -29.94 9.61 10.03
CA VAL A 163 -29.37 9.00 11.24
C VAL A 163 -29.91 7.58 11.18
N ILE A 164 -29.09 6.63 10.73
CA ILE A 164 -29.33 5.23 11.07
C ILE A 164 -29.41 5.24 12.59
N ASP A 165 -30.53 4.80 13.17
CA ASP A 165 -30.67 4.66 14.62
C ASP A 165 -29.55 3.74 15.13
N ASP A 166 -28.41 4.35 15.46
CA ASP A 166 -27.22 3.74 16.06
C ASP A 166 -27.54 3.26 17.49
N GLU A 167 -28.77 3.53 17.97
CA GLU A 167 -29.36 2.90 19.15
C GLU A 167 -29.49 1.38 18.99
N ALA A 168 -29.73 0.85 17.79
CA ALA A 168 -29.81 -0.61 17.58
C ALA A 168 -28.44 -1.32 17.70
N ALA A 169 -27.33 -0.58 17.68
CA ALA A 169 -25.96 -1.09 17.81
C ALA A 169 -25.36 -0.83 19.19
N ARG A 170 -26.17 -0.38 20.16
CA ARG A 170 -25.78 -0.29 21.56
C ARG A 170 -26.52 -1.37 22.36
N ASP A 171 -25.81 -2.00 23.28
CA ASP A 171 -26.50 -2.84 24.28
C ASP A 171 -27.33 -1.98 25.25
N ASP A 172 -28.10 -2.64 26.11
CA ASP A 172 -28.91 -1.98 27.15
C ASP A 172 -28.07 -1.09 28.11
N SER A 173 -26.74 -1.20 28.08
CA SER A 173 -25.80 -0.36 28.86
C SER A 173 -25.22 0.81 28.07
N GLY A 174 -25.66 1.03 26.82
CA GLY A 174 -25.19 2.09 25.93
C GLY A 174 -23.82 1.83 25.29
N ARG A 175 -23.25 0.63 25.49
CA ARG A 175 -21.95 0.26 24.92
C ARG A 175 -22.12 -0.17 23.47
N ARG A 176 -21.22 0.28 22.60
CA ARG A 176 -21.21 -0.12 21.18
C ARG A 176 -20.92 -1.62 21.06
N LEU A 177 -21.81 -2.32 20.38
CA LEU A 177 -21.64 -3.72 20.03
C LEU A 177 -20.98 -3.83 18.65
N PHE A 178 -19.89 -4.59 18.59
CA PHE A 178 -19.14 -4.91 17.38
C PHE A 178 -19.57 -6.29 16.87
N PRO A 179 -19.89 -6.47 15.59
CA PRO A 179 -20.24 -7.79 15.06
C PRO A 179 -19.02 -8.73 15.13
N ASN A 180 -19.19 -9.89 15.75
CA ASN A 180 -18.15 -10.92 15.80
C ASN A 180 -17.88 -11.44 14.38
N PRO A 181 -16.62 -11.41 13.91
CA PRO A 181 -16.26 -11.76 12.53
C PRO A 181 -16.48 -13.24 12.16
N TYR A 182 -16.71 -14.12 13.13
CA TYR A 182 -16.92 -15.56 12.96
C TYR A 182 -18.38 -15.98 13.16
N THR A 183 -19.07 -15.38 14.14
CA THR A 183 -20.43 -15.78 14.51
C THR A 183 -21.52 -14.82 14.05
N GLY A 184 -21.16 -13.57 13.69
CA GLY A 184 -22.11 -12.51 13.36
C GLY A 184 -22.86 -11.93 14.56
N GLU A 185 -22.62 -12.44 15.77
CA GLU A 185 -23.22 -11.89 16.99
C GLU A 185 -22.59 -10.54 17.35
N SER A 186 -23.42 -9.58 17.73
CA SER A 186 -22.98 -8.30 18.25
C SER A 186 -22.32 -8.49 19.64
N MET A 187 -21.04 -8.17 19.78
CA MET A 187 -20.22 -8.36 20.98
C MET A 187 -19.59 -7.05 21.42
N THR A 188 -19.50 -6.82 22.72
CA THR A 188 -18.78 -5.66 23.25
C THR A 188 -17.27 -5.77 22.97
N LEU A 189 -16.58 -4.63 22.88
CA LEU A 189 -15.11 -4.58 22.69
C LEU A 189 -14.39 -5.47 23.72
N GLU A 190 -14.83 -5.39 24.97
CA GLU A 190 -14.29 -6.16 26.10
C GLU A 190 -14.41 -7.68 25.90
N ARG A 191 -15.52 -8.14 25.30
CA ARG A 191 -15.73 -9.56 24.93
C ARG A 191 -14.87 -9.95 23.74
N LEU A 192 -14.67 -9.07 22.76
CA LEU A 192 -13.75 -9.30 21.65
C LEU A 192 -12.30 -9.42 22.16
N THR A 193 -11.85 -8.51 23.03
CA THR A 193 -10.51 -8.55 23.64
C THR A 193 -10.33 -9.81 24.48
N ARG A 194 -11.37 -10.23 25.22
CA ARG A 194 -11.35 -11.49 25.99
C ARG A 194 -11.26 -12.70 25.07
N THR A 195 -12.04 -12.75 23.99
CA THR A 195 -11.98 -13.85 23.01
C THR A 195 -10.61 -13.92 22.36
N LEU A 196 -10.01 -12.78 22.00
CA LEU A 196 -8.64 -12.71 21.47
C LEU A 196 -7.60 -13.18 22.49
N ARG A 197 -7.76 -12.83 23.77
CA ARG A 197 -6.87 -13.26 24.86
C ARG A 197 -7.04 -14.74 25.21
N GLU A 198 -8.26 -15.26 25.13
CA GLU A 198 -8.55 -16.69 25.29
C GLU A 198 -7.92 -17.47 24.14
N VAL A 199 -8.09 -17.03 22.89
CA VAL A 199 -7.39 -17.62 21.73
C VAL A 199 -5.87 -17.56 21.93
N ASP A 200 -5.30 -16.44 22.35
CA ASP A 200 -3.86 -16.33 22.68
C ASP A 200 -3.44 -17.29 23.81
N SER A 201 -4.29 -17.51 24.81
CA SER A 201 -4.02 -18.45 25.90
C SER A 201 -4.13 -19.92 25.48
N TYR A 202 -5.07 -20.27 24.60
CA TYR A 202 -5.16 -21.61 24.00
C TYR A 202 -3.96 -21.87 23.09
N LEU A 203 -3.51 -20.85 22.35
CA LEU A 203 -2.29 -20.90 21.52
C LEU A 203 -1.00 -21.02 22.35
N LYS A 204 -0.98 -20.49 23.58
CA LYS A 204 0.15 -20.61 24.50
C LYS A 204 0.06 -21.85 25.42
N GLY A 205 -1.11 -22.48 25.53
CA GLY A 205 -1.45 -23.45 26.56
C GLY A 205 -1.82 -24.87 26.09
N GLY A 206 -1.92 -25.15 24.79
CA GLY A 206 -2.01 -26.51 24.24
C GLY A 206 -0.72 -26.87 23.49
N SER A 207 -0.11 -28.05 23.63
CA SER A 207 -0.57 -29.33 24.16
C SER A 207 0.63 -30.19 24.58
N ASP A 208 0.69 -30.63 25.84
CA ASP A 208 1.68 -31.62 26.28
C ASP A 208 1.32 -33.06 25.84
N ASP A 209 0.11 -33.32 25.31
CA ASP A 209 -0.42 -34.70 25.18
C ASP A 209 -0.96 -35.12 23.79
N ALA A 210 -0.60 -34.47 22.67
CA ALA A 210 -1.09 -34.87 21.33
C ALA A 210 0.03 -35.25 20.36
N GLU A 211 0.28 -36.57 20.27
CA GLU A 211 1.25 -37.27 19.41
C GLU A 211 0.89 -37.19 17.90
N THR A 212 0.76 -35.98 17.37
CA THR A 212 0.69 -35.70 15.93
C THR A 212 1.99 -35.07 15.48
N SER A 213 2.57 -35.59 14.39
CA SER A 213 3.91 -35.28 13.87
C SER A 213 4.36 -33.81 14.14
N PRO A 214 5.38 -33.56 14.99
CA PRO A 214 5.57 -32.27 15.68
C PRO A 214 6.11 -31.09 14.86
N GLU A 215 6.38 -31.26 13.56
CA GLU A 215 7.21 -30.29 12.81
C GLU A 215 6.44 -29.20 12.05
N ASP A 216 5.13 -29.37 11.77
CA ASP A 216 4.39 -28.46 10.85
C ASP A 216 3.22 -27.66 11.50
N GLN A 217 2.90 -27.89 12.78
CA GLN A 217 1.78 -27.21 13.46
C GLN A 217 2.06 -25.78 13.95
N PRO A 218 3.23 -25.43 14.54
CA PRO A 218 3.41 -24.10 15.16
C PRO A 218 3.42 -22.96 14.13
N GLY A 219 3.73 -23.24 12.86
CA GLY A 219 3.64 -22.25 11.79
C GLY A 219 2.20 -21.85 11.46
N ARG A 220 1.30 -22.83 11.32
CA ARG A 220 -0.08 -22.59 10.88
C ARG A 220 -0.86 -21.76 11.89
N GLU A 221 -0.66 -22.03 13.17
CA GLU A 221 -1.29 -21.31 14.28
C GLU A 221 -0.86 -19.83 14.31
N ARG A 222 0.44 -19.55 14.15
CA ARG A 222 0.95 -18.17 14.06
C ARG A 222 0.35 -17.40 12.89
N PHE A 223 0.21 -18.02 11.72
CA PHE A 223 -0.42 -17.37 10.57
C PHE A 223 -1.90 -17.06 10.81
N THR A 224 -2.63 -17.95 11.49
CA THR A 224 -4.03 -17.68 11.82
C THR A 224 -4.18 -16.51 12.80
N ALA A 225 -3.30 -16.40 13.80
CA ALA A 225 -3.29 -15.28 14.74
C ALA A 225 -3.00 -13.94 14.03
N ILE A 226 -2.02 -13.90 13.13
CA ILE A 226 -1.72 -12.71 12.33
C ILE A 226 -2.91 -12.33 11.44
N ALA A 227 -3.53 -13.30 10.77
CA ALA A 227 -4.70 -13.05 9.93
C ALA A 227 -5.88 -12.46 10.73
N VAL A 228 -6.09 -12.92 11.97
CA VAL A 228 -7.11 -12.38 12.89
C VAL A 228 -6.78 -10.93 13.24
N GLN A 229 -5.54 -10.63 13.61
CA GLN A 229 -5.12 -9.26 13.95
C GLN A 229 -5.24 -8.31 12.75
N CYS A 230 -4.78 -8.73 11.57
CA CYS A 230 -4.96 -7.95 10.34
C CYS A 230 -6.43 -7.69 10.04
N ARG A 231 -7.30 -8.69 10.24
CA ARG A 231 -8.75 -8.52 10.05
C ARG A 231 -9.35 -7.55 11.06
N ALA A 232 -8.93 -7.60 12.32
CA ALA A 232 -9.40 -6.69 13.36
C ALA A 232 -9.04 -5.23 13.03
N VAL A 233 -7.78 -4.97 12.68
CA VAL A 233 -7.32 -3.63 12.28
C VAL A 233 -8.05 -3.15 11.03
N LEU A 234 -8.27 -4.04 10.05
CA LEU A 234 -9.02 -3.71 8.84
C LEU A 234 -10.48 -3.34 9.14
N MET A 235 -11.14 -4.08 10.04
CA MET A 235 -12.51 -3.80 10.46
C MET A 235 -12.60 -2.48 11.22
N GLU A 236 -11.66 -2.20 12.13
CA GLU A 236 -11.62 -0.92 12.86
C GLU A 236 -11.39 0.27 11.93
N ALA A 237 -10.47 0.14 10.97
CA ALA A 237 -10.24 1.16 9.94
C ALA A 237 -11.49 1.37 9.07
N TYR A 238 -12.18 0.28 8.70
CA TYR A 238 -13.43 0.32 7.94
C TYR A 238 -14.54 1.00 8.72
N ASP A 239 -14.75 0.64 9.99
CA ASP A 239 -15.79 1.22 10.83
C ASP A 239 -15.52 2.69 11.11
N THR A 240 -14.26 3.06 11.36
CA THR A 240 -13.86 4.47 11.49
C THR A 240 -14.15 5.26 10.21
N ALA A 241 -13.75 4.72 9.05
CA ALA A 241 -14.02 5.36 7.77
C ALA A 241 -15.53 5.47 7.47
N LYS A 242 -16.30 4.43 7.79
CA LYS A 242 -17.76 4.40 7.63
C LYS A 242 -18.44 5.42 8.54
N ASN A 243 -18.03 5.51 9.80
CA ASN A 243 -18.57 6.47 10.76
C ASN A 243 -18.24 7.90 10.34
N HIS A 244 -17.00 8.15 9.90
CA HIS A 244 -16.60 9.45 9.38
C HIS A 244 -17.42 9.82 8.13
N TRP A 245 -17.57 8.90 7.18
CA TRP A 245 -18.41 9.09 6.00
C TRP A 245 -19.88 9.38 6.35
N ASN A 246 -20.41 8.67 7.35
CA ASN A 246 -21.79 8.85 7.80
C ASN A 246 -22.00 10.18 8.53
N ALA A 247 -20.97 10.70 9.19
CA ALA A 247 -21.02 12.02 9.84
C ALA A 247 -21.06 13.18 8.83
N LEU A 248 -20.56 12.98 7.61
CA LEU A 248 -20.62 14.00 6.56
C LEU A 248 -22.07 14.20 6.07
N SER A 249 -22.46 15.46 5.89
CA SER A 249 -23.69 15.87 5.21
C SER A 249 -23.71 15.40 3.75
N VAL A 250 -24.90 15.39 3.12
CA VAL A 250 -25.04 14.95 1.71
C VAL A 250 -24.16 15.80 0.78
N ARG A 251 -24.09 17.11 1.01
CA ARG A 251 -23.29 18.03 0.18
C ARG A 251 -21.79 17.76 0.35
N GLU A 252 -21.33 17.53 1.59
CA GLU A 252 -19.95 17.16 1.88
C GLU A 252 -19.56 15.82 1.24
N ARG A 253 -20.43 14.82 1.34
CA ARG A 253 -20.24 13.54 0.64
C ARG A 253 -20.13 13.73 -0.86
N LEU A 254 -20.94 14.60 -1.46
CA LEU A 254 -20.84 14.92 -2.90
C LEU A 254 -19.51 15.59 -3.26
N VAL A 255 -18.97 16.46 -2.42
CA VAL A 255 -17.65 17.09 -2.63
C VAL A 255 -16.54 16.04 -2.54
N VAL A 256 -16.55 15.17 -1.53
CA VAL A 256 -15.56 14.09 -1.38
C VAL A 256 -15.69 13.06 -2.51
N LEU A 257 -16.91 12.66 -2.88
CA LEU A 257 -17.14 11.74 -3.99
C LEU A 257 -16.71 12.34 -5.33
N GLY A 258 -17.08 13.61 -5.57
CA GLY A 258 -16.75 14.33 -6.80
C GLY A 258 -15.25 14.53 -6.98
N SER A 259 -14.55 14.90 -5.90
CA SER A 259 -13.08 14.99 -5.91
C SER A 259 -12.42 13.61 -6.11
N THR A 260 -12.88 12.57 -5.42
CA THR A 260 -12.38 11.20 -5.58
C THR A 260 -12.55 10.69 -7.01
N LEU A 261 -13.75 10.80 -7.58
CA LEU A 261 -14.05 10.35 -8.95
C LEU A 261 -13.34 11.20 -10.01
N GLY A 262 -13.30 12.52 -9.83
CA GLY A 262 -12.59 13.42 -10.73
C GLY A 262 -11.09 13.12 -10.77
N SER A 263 -10.47 12.94 -9.61
CA SER A 263 -9.06 12.54 -9.52
C SER A 263 -8.81 11.12 -10.03
N MET A 264 -9.74 10.18 -9.84
CA MET A 264 -9.65 8.84 -10.42
C MET A 264 -9.62 8.88 -11.95
N ALA A 265 -10.58 9.59 -12.57
CA ALA A 265 -10.65 9.73 -14.01
C ALA A 265 -9.40 10.42 -14.57
N PHE A 266 -8.94 11.47 -13.91
CA PHE A 266 -7.69 12.15 -14.26
C PHE A 266 -6.48 11.21 -14.14
N GLY A 267 -6.41 10.39 -13.08
CA GLY A 267 -5.35 9.42 -12.87
C GLY A 267 -5.32 8.31 -13.90
N MET A 268 -6.49 7.80 -14.29
CA MET A 268 -6.58 6.83 -15.40
C MET A 268 -6.13 7.45 -16.72
N MET A 269 -6.52 8.70 -17.00
CA MET A 269 -6.08 9.42 -18.20
C MET A 269 -4.56 9.60 -18.23
N VAL A 270 -3.95 10.04 -17.11
CA VAL A 270 -2.49 10.17 -16.99
C VAL A 270 -1.80 8.80 -17.11
N GLY A 271 -2.35 7.77 -16.47
CA GLY A 271 -1.93 6.37 -16.60
C GLY A 271 -1.88 5.90 -18.05
N PHE A 272 -2.88 6.28 -18.83
CA PHE A 272 -3.02 5.90 -20.24
C PHE A 272 -2.06 6.67 -21.15
N ILE A 273 -1.94 7.99 -20.98
CA ILE A 273 -1.11 8.86 -21.84
C ILE A 273 0.38 8.65 -21.56
N MET A 274 0.77 8.46 -20.29
CA MET A 274 2.18 8.42 -19.89
C MET A 274 2.53 7.18 -19.03
N PRO A 275 2.34 5.95 -19.55
CA PRO A 275 2.45 4.72 -18.74
C PRO A 275 3.82 4.53 -18.08
N LYS A 276 4.91 4.99 -18.73
CA LYS A 276 6.26 4.94 -18.16
C LYS A 276 6.40 5.84 -16.92
N LYS A 277 5.84 7.05 -16.98
CA LYS A 277 5.90 8.01 -15.86
C LYS A 277 4.95 7.60 -14.74
N SER A 278 3.76 7.12 -15.10
CA SER A 278 2.76 6.64 -14.14
C SER A 278 3.26 5.43 -13.35
N SER A 279 3.95 4.47 -13.99
CA SER A 279 4.58 3.35 -13.27
C SER A 279 5.63 3.82 -12.26
N ALA A 280 6.44 4.82 -12.61
CA ALA A 280 7.40 5.41 -11.68
C ALA A 280 6.69 6.11 -10.50
N ALA A 281 5.63 6.87 -10.78
CA ALA A 281 4.81 7.50 -9.76
C ALA A 281 4.17 6.47 -8.81
N ILE A 282 3.48 5.46 -9.34
CA ILE A 282 2.81 4.44 -8.52
C ILE A 282 3.81 3.70 -7.63
N THR A 283 4.97 3.31 -8.15
CA THR A 283 5.97 2.59 -7.35
C THR A 283 6.69 3.47 -6.36
N ALA A 284 6.91 4.75 -6.67
CA ALA A 284 7.38 5.72 -5.69
C ALA A 284 6.36 5.92 -4.58
N LEU A 285 5.06 5.97 -4.90
CA LEU A 285 3.98 6.15 -3.93
C LEU A 285 3.83 4.93 -3.01
N ALA A 286 3.79 3.73 -3.60
CA ALA A 286 3.70 2.48 -2.85
C ALA A 286 4.99 2.24 -2.04
N GLY A 287 6.15 2.44 -2.67
CA GLY A 287 7.44 2.31 -2.01
C GLY A 287 7.56 3.25 -0.82
N SER A 288 7.20 4.54 -0.97
CA SER A 288 7.25 5.52 0.12
C SER A 288 6.34 5.13 1.27
N ALA A 289 5.12 4.67 0.99
CA ALA A 289 4.20 4.21 2.03
C ALA A 289 4.78 3.00 2.80
N ILE A 290 5.27 1.99 2.08
CA ILE A 290 5.79 0.75 2.68
C ILE A 290 7.02 1.04 3.55
N TRP A 291 8.03 1.72 2.99
CA TRP A 291 9.29 1.91 3.72
C TRP A 291 9.15 2.92 4.84
N LEU A 292 8.36 3.99 4.70
CA LEU A 292 8.14 4.95 5.79
C LEU A 292 7.41 4.29 6.96
N THR A 293 6.36 3.50 6.68
CA THR A 293 5.62 2.80 7.75
C THR A 293 6.55 1.84 8.50
N ALA A 294 7.34 1.06 7.77
CA ALA A 294 8.32 0.16 8.39
C ALA A 294 9.43 0.91 9.14
N ALA A 295 9.89 2.05 8.61
CA ALA A 295 10.91 2.87 9.25
C ALA A 295 10.41 3.52 10.54
N VAL A 296 9.17 4.04 10.55
CA VAL A 296 8.53 4.59 11.75
C VAL A 296 8.37 3.51 12.82
N TRP A 297 7.90 2.33 12.41
CA TRP A 297 7.75 1.19 13.33
C TRP A 297 9.10 0.76 13.93
N LEU A 298 10.14 0.61 13.10
CA LEU A 298 11.48 0.23 13.56
C LEU A 298 12.13 1.33 14.41
N ALA A 299 11.92 2.59 14.04
CA ALA A 299 12.39 3.74 14.82
C ALA A 299 11.79 3.74 16.22
N ASP A 300 10.49 3.49 16.34
CA ASP A 300 9.82 3.43 17.64
C ASP A 300 10.29 2.23 18.49
N ALA A 301 10.53 1.08 17.84
CA ALA A 301 11.04 -0.12 18.50
C ALA A 301 12.47 0.05 19.04
N PHE A 302 13.37 0.67 18.27
CA PHE A 302 14.80 0.72 18.60
C PHE A 302 15.30 2.06 19.17
N LEU A 303 14.56 3.15 19.00
CA LEU A 303 14.98 4.51 19.36
C LEU A 303 13.91 5.19 20.22
N PRO A 304 13.81 4.86 21.53
CA PRO A 304 12.77 5.40 22.41
C PRO A 304 12.78 6.94 22.52
N GLY A 305 13.91 7.59 22.22
CA GLY A 305 14.02 9.04 22.14
C GLY A 305 13.33 9.69 20.93
N MET A 306 12.88 8.93 19.93
CA MET A 306 12.21 9.46 18.73
C MET A 306 10.68 9.47 18.80
N ARG A 307 10.08 9.11 19.94
CA ARG A 307 8.62 9.13 20.11
C ARG A 307 7.97 10.48 19.78
N SER A 308 8.66 11.59 20.08
CA SER A 308 8.16 12.92 19.72
C SER A 308 8.00 13.12 18.21
N PHE A 309 8.74 12.39 17.38
CA PHE A 309 8.60 12.40 15.92
C PHE A 309 7.49 11.48 15.43
N THR A 310 7.19 10.39 16.13
CA THR A 310 6.13 9.45 15.73
C THR A 310 4.74 9.94 16.12
N THR A 311 4.61 10.75 17.18
CA THR A 311 3.35 11.35 17.64
C THR A 311 2.97 12.64 16.92
N GLN A 312 3.53 12.91 15.73
CA GLN A 312 3.15 14.07 14.93
C GLN A 312 1.74 13.90 14.37
N PRO A 313 1.00 15.01 14.18
CA PRO A 313 -0.39 14.93 13.75
C PRO A 313 -0.47 14.45 12.28
N PRO A 314 -1.60 13.86 11.85
CA PRO A 314 -1.72 13.18 10.56
C PRO A 314 -1.37 14.06 9.35
N GLU A 315 -1.62 15.38 9.43
CA GLU A 315 -1.34 16.33 8.36
C GLU A 315 0.18 16.45 8.13
N THR A 316 0.96 16.38 9.20
CA THR A 316 2.44 16.41 9.13
C THR A 316 2.94 15.15 8.42
N TRP A 317 2.40 13.98 8.77
CA TRP A 317 2.74 12.73 8.10
C TRP A 317 2.34 12.69 6.64
N ALA A 318 1.19 13.26 6.28
CA ALA A 318 0.77 13.41 4.89
C ALA A 318 1.74 14.26 4.07
N ILE A 319 2.23 15.37 4.64
CA ILE A 319 3.25 16.23 4.00
C ILE A 319 4.57 15.47 3.83
N VAL A 320 5.06 14.81 4.88
CA VAL A 320 6.30 14.02 4.83
C VAL A 320 6.20 12.92 3.77
N TRP A 321 5.11 12.16 3.77
CA TRP A 321 4.87 11.12 2.78
C TRP A 321 4.81 11.68 1.35
N GLY A 322 4.14 12.82 1.15
CA GLY A 322 4.08 13.53 -0.12
C GLY A 322 5.46 13.96 -0.63
N LEU A 323 6.30 14.52 0.24
CA LEU A 323 7.68 14.91 -0.10
C LEU A 323 8.53 13.70 -0.48
N VAL A 324 8.48 12.63 0.32
CA VAL A 324 9.23 11.39 0.04
C VAL A 324 8.75 10.74 -1.26
N PHE A 325 7.44 10.76 -1.52
CA PHE A 325 6.87 10.33 -2.79
C PHE A 325 7.46 11.13 -3.95
N LEU A 326 7.41 12.47 -3.91
CA LEU A 326 7.92 13.34 -4.97
C LEU A 326 9.41 13.12 -5.24
N ILE A 327 10.22 12.99 -4.19
CA ILE A 327 11.65 12.67 -4.32
C ILE A 327 11.81 11.32 -5.05
N GLY A 328 11.02 10.31 -4.67
CA GLY A 328 11.04 9.00 -5.33
C GLY A 328 10.69 9.08 -6.81
N VAL A 329 9.68 9.86 -7.17
CA VAL A 329 9.32 10.09 -8.57
C VAL A 329 10.48 10.69 -9.34
N VAL A 330 11.12 11.74 -8.79
CA VAL A 330 12.28 12.37 -9.44
C VAL A 330 13.45 11.40 -9.60
N VAL A 331 13.78 10.63 -8.55
CA VAL A 331 14.86 9.63 -8.58
C VAL A 331 14.60 8.57 -9.65
N GLN A 332 13.38 8.02 -9.70
CA GLN A 332 13.03 7.00 -10.69
C GLN A 332 13.01 7.56 -12.12
N LEU A 333 12.48 8.77 -12.33
CA LEU A 333 12.47 9.42 -13.64
C LEU A 333 13.89 9.77 -14.13
N ALA A 334 14.76 10.26 -13.24
CA ALA A 334 16.16 10.51 -13.55
C ALA A 334 16.90 9.20 -13.91
N GLY A 335 16.59 8.12 -13.21
CA GLY A 335 17.12 6.79 -13.50
C GLY A 335 16.65 6.17 -14.83
N LEU A 336 15.50 6.61 -15.35
CA LEU A 336 14.94 6.18 -16.64
C LEU A 336 15.61 6.86 -17.84
N GLY A 337 16.09 8.10 -17.70
CA GLY A 337 16.74 8.85 -18.78
C GLY A 337 18.13 8.34 -19.16
N ARG A 338 18.79 7.55 -18.29
CA ARG A 338 20.13 7.00 -18.52
C ARG A 338 20.14 5.73 -19.39
N THR A 339 19.14 5.48 -20.22
CA THR A 339 19.13 4.35 -21.16
C THR A 339 20.25 4.49 -22.18
N SER A 340 21.45 3.99 -21.82
CA SER A 340 22.55 3.57 -22.69
C SER A 340 22.70 4.39 -23.98
N GLU A 341 22.65 5.72 -23.89
CA GLU A 341 23.09 6.57 -24.99
C GLU A 341 24.59 6.33 -25.15
N GLY A 342 24.92 5.56 -26.19
CA GLY A 342 26.29 5.35 -26.63
C GLY A 342 27.07 4.35 -25.79
N LYS A 343 26.79 3.05 -25.94
CA LYS A 343 27.95 2.21 -26.27
C LYS A 343 28.45 2.79 -27.59
N PRO A 344 29.65 3.42 -27.66
CA PRO A 344 30.16 3.92 -28.92
C PRO A 344 30.06 2.77 -29.91
N LYS A 345 29.34 2.96 -31.02
CA LYS A 345 29.34 1.98 -32.10
C LYS A 345 30.82 1.65 -32.32
N PRO A 346 31.26 0.37 -32.22
CA PRO A 346 32.64 0.04 -32.52
C PRO A 346 32.89 0.66 -33.88
N LYS A 347 33.84 1.61 -33.96
CA LYS A 347 34.24 2.22 -35.22
C LYS A 347 34.54 1.03 -36.11
N LYS A 348 33.69 0.81 -37.12
CA LYS A 348 33.95 -0.16 -38.17
C LYS A 348 35.35 0.22 -38.63
N LYS A 349 36.34 -0.65 -38.38
CA LYS A 349 37.67 -0.49 -38.95
C LYS A 349 37.39 -0.24 -40.42
N GLN A 350 37.67 0.99 -40.85
CA GLN A 350 37.74 1.32 -42.24
C GLN A 350 38.97 0.53 -42.65
N ASP A 351 38.73 -0.66 -43.20
CA ASP A 351 39.80 -1.45 -43.79
C ASP A 351 40.38 -0.54 -44.85
N ASP A 352 41.61 -0.11 -44.57
CA ASP A 352 42.49 0.52 -45.53
C ASP A 352 42.69 -0.53 -46.62
N ASP A 353 41.85 -0.47 -47.66
CA ASP A 353 42.14 -1.08 -48.96
C ASP A 353 43.32 -0.29 -49.53
N GLU A 354 44.50 -0.60 -49.01
CA GLU A 354 45.80 -0.27 -49.58
C GLU A 354 45.86 -0.87 -50.99
N ASP A 355 45.70 0.00 -51.98
CA ASP A 355 46.75 0.25 -52.96
C ASP A 355 47.38 -1.03 -53.58
N GLU A 356 46.57 -1.83 -54.29
CA GLU A 356 47.11 -2.79 -55.26
C GLU A 356 47.54 -2.05 -56.53
N GLY A 357 48.79 -1.59 -56.46
CA GLY A 357 49.78 -1.49 -57.53
C GLY A 357 49.29 -1.43 -58.97
N ASP A 358 49.40 -0.23 -59.54
CA ASP A 358 49.75 -0.04 -60.94
C ASP A 358 51.09 -0.76 -61.23
N GLU A 359 51.02 -1.95 -61.83
CA GLU A 359 52.18 -2.54 -62.51
C GLU A 359 52.20 -2.07 -63.96
N ASP A 360 53.03 -1.05 -64.17
CA ASP A 360 53.55 -0.55 -65.44
C ASP A 360 54.36 -1.62 -66.22
N GLU A 361 54.22 -1.54 -67.55
CA GLU A 361 55.22 -1.78 -68.60
C GLU A 361 55.89 -3.17 -68.78
N ALA A 362 55.59 -3.79 -69.94
CA ALA A 362 56.55 -3.95 -71.07
C ALA A 362 55.94 -4.72 -72.26
#